data_AF-A0A4R6ESY5-F1
#
_entry.id   AF-A0A4R6ESY5-F1
#
_cell.length_a   1.000
_cell.length_b   1.000
_cell.length_c   1.000
_cell.angle_alpha   90.00
_cell.angle_beta   90.00
_cell.angle_gamma   90.00
#
_symmetry.space_group_name_H-M   'P 1'
#
loop_
_entity.id
_entity.type
_entity.pdbx_description
1 polymer ?
#
loop_
_entity_poly.entity_id
_entity_poly.type
_entity_poly.pdbx_seq_one_letter_code
_entity_poly.pdbx_strand_id
1 'polypeptide(L)'
;MRLTILINGSDPTVNHDYAVLWLDIDQHRWSRESHQGIDIPPWGELRDVDGVTMLCAPSTDAPLCTLRGLHVDRKQRVSAAQGSAAWSSPKARAPTNGYWRLQAVDRQPVHAEHGVFDG
;
A
#
# COMPACT_ATOMS: atom_id res chain seq x y z
N MET A 1 7.97 7.25 9.56
CA MET A 1 8.10 5.83 9.20
C MET A 1 7.40 5.58 7.89
N ARG A 2 8.17 5.11 6.92
CA ARG A 2 7.71 4.71 5.61
C ARG A 2 7.95 3.21 5.40
N LEU A 3 6.96 2.51 4.89
CA LEU A 3 7.09 1.11 4.50
C LEU A 3 7.16 1.01 2.99
N THR A 4 8.04 0.15 2.47
CA THR A 4 7.99 -0.27 1.07
C THR A 4 7.39 -1.67 1.03
N ILE A 5 6.28 -1.83 0.34
CA ILE A 5 5.64 -3.13 0.14
C ILE A 5 5.57 -3.49 -1.33
N LEU A 6 5.64 -4.78 -1.61
CA LEU A 6 5.40 -5.37 -2.92
C LEU A 6 4.09 -6.15 -2.86
N ILE A 7 3.17 -5.84 -3.78
CA ILE A 7 1.96 -6.62 -4.02
C ILE A 7 2.18 -7.45 -5.28
N ASN A 8 1.80 -8.73 -5.24
CA ASN A 8 1.79 -9.61 -6.40
C ASN A 8 0.47 -10.37 -6.51
N GLY A 9 0.16 -10.83 -7.72
CA GLY A 9 -0.87 -11.83 -7.97
C GLY A 9 -0.73 -13.10 -7.14
N SER A 10 -1.83 -13.86 -7.01
CA SER A 10 -1.86 -15.13 -6.28
C SER A 10 -0.94 -16.20 -6.88
N ASP A 11 -0.65 -16.12 -8.18
CA ASP A 11 0.27 -17.01 -8.89
C ASP A 11 1.30 -16.17 -9.68
N PRO A 12 2.50 -15.92 -9.11
CA PRO A 12 3.55 -15.15 -9.77
C PRO A 12 4.21 -15.89 -10.94
N THR A 13 3.92 -17.18 -11.16
CA THR A 13 4.45 -17.98 -12.27
C THR A 13 3.59 -17.90 -13.52
N VAL A 14 2.29 -17.61 -13.35
CA VAL A 14 1.33 -17.40 -14.44
C VAL A 14 1.10 -15.92 -14.71
N ASN A 15 1.18 -15.08 -13.67
CA ASN A 15 0.93 -13.67 -13.80
C ASN A 15 2.02 -12.84 -13.11
N HIS A 16 2.79 -12.10 -13.89
CA HIS A 16 3.86 -11.21 -13.41
C HIS A 16 3.33 -9.85 -12.94
N ASP A 17 2.02 -9.76 -12.68
CA ASP A 17 1.41 -8.55 -12.16
C ASP A 17 1.95 -8.21 -10.77
N TYR A 18 2.51 -7.01 -10.64
CA TYR A 18 3.04 -6.50 -9.39
C TYR A 18 2.75 -5.00 -9.19
N ALA A 19 2.82 -4.55 -7.93
CA ALA A 19 2.88 -3.14 -7.58
C ALA A 19 3.80 -2.94 -6.38
N VAL A 20 4.73 -1.99 -6.49
CA VAL A 20 5.57 -1.52 -5.39
C VAL A 20 4.95 -0.24 -4.85
N LEU A 21 4.62 -0.24 -3.56
CA LEU A 21 3.98 0.87 -2.89
C LEU A 21 4.81 1.37 -1.72
N TRP A 22 4.80 2.68 -1.51
CA TRP A 22 5.31 3.32 -0.32
C TRP A 22 4.15 3.74 0.56
N LEU A 23 4.20 3.37 1.84
CA LEU A 23 3.18 3.67 2.82
C LEU A 23 3.80 4.58 3.87
N ASP A 24 3.38 5.84 3.88
CA ASP A 24 3.75 6.81 4.90
C ASP A 24 2.75 6.72 6.05
N ILE A 25 3.19 6.06 7.14
CA ILE A 25 2.34 5.76 8.29
C ILE A 25 2.02 7.03 9.08
N ASP A 26 2.95 7.99 9.14
CA ASP A 26 2.74 9.23 9.88
C ASP A 26 1.78 10.17 9.14
N GLN A 27 1.88 10.23 7.82
CA GLN A 27 1.04 11.09 7.00
C GLN A 27 -0.27 10.43 6.58
N HIS A 28 -0.45 9.13 6.86
CA HIS A 28 -1.59 8.33 6.42
C HIS A 28 -1.77 8.42 4.89
N ARG A 29 -0.66 8.37 4.15
CA ARG A 29 -0.64 8.43 2.68
C ARG A 29 0.11 7.26 2.09
N TRP A 30 -0.27 6.85 0.89
CA TRP A 30 0.51 5.90 0.12
C TRP A 30 0.77 6.43 -1.27
N SER A 31 1.87 5.98 -1.87
CA SER A 31 2.22 6.24 -3.26
C SER A 31 2.66 4.96 -3.95
N ARG A 32 2.44 4.90 -5.25
CA ARG A 32 2.86 3.78 -6.11
C ARG A 32 4.16 4.17 -6.79
N GLU A 33 5.20 3.42 -6.48
CA GLU A 33 6.55 3.63 -7.02
C GLU A 33 6.71 2.98 -8.39
N SER A 34 6.24 1.74 -8.53
CA SER A 34 6.28 0.99 -9.79
C SER A 34 5.14 -0.01 -9.83
N HIS A 35 4.73 -0.42 -11.03
CA HIS A 35 3.71 -1.45 -11.20
C HIS A 35 3.76 -2.08 -12.60
N GLN A 36 3.23 -3.29 -12.68
CA GLN A 36 2.92 -3.98 -13.92
C GLN A 36 1.57 -4.69 -13.75
N GLY A 37 0.61 -4.38 -14.62
CA GLY A 37 -0.73 -5.02 -14.69
C GLY A 37 -1.67 -4.85 -13.49
N ILE A 38 -1.16 -4.53 -12.30
CA ILE A 38 -1.96 -4.04 -11.17
C ILE A 38 -2.21 -2.55 -11.36
N ASP A 39 -3.47 -2.18 -11.60
CA ASP A 39 -3.88 -0.81 -11.90
C ASP A 39 -4.46 -0.10 -10.67
N ILE A 40 -3.56 0.39 -9.81
CA ILE A 40 -3.85 1.21 -8.63
C ILE A 40 -3.36 2.64 -8.94
N PRO A 41 -4.04 3.72 -8.52
CA PRO A 41 -3.60 5.09 -8.78
C PRO A 41 -2.19 5.39 -8.25
N PRO A 42 -1.57 6.50 -8.69
CA PRO A 42 -0.22 6.86 -8.29
C PRO A 42 -0.08 7.18 -6.80
N TRP A 43 -1.14 7.61 -6.14
CA TRP A 43 -1.14 7.88 -4.70
C TRP A 43 -2.57 7.87 -4.15
N GLY A 44 -2.67 7.88 -2.83
CA GLY A 44 -3.93 8.00 -2.12
C GLY A 44 -3.75 8.04 -0.60
N GLU A 45 -4.83 7.72 0.11
CA GLU A 45 -4.88 7.76 1.57
C GLU A 45 -4.82 6.35 2.17
N LEU A 46 -4.11 6.24 3.29
CA LEU A 46 -4.08 5.04 4.13
C LEU A 46 -5.16 5.14 5.20
N ARG A 47 -5.88 4.04 5.38
CA ARG A 47 -6.83 3.89 6.49
C ARG A 47 -6.61 2.53 7.15
N ASP A 48 -6.75 2.46 8.45
CA ASP A 48 -6.74 1.21 9.19
C ASP A 48 -8.14 1.02 9.80
N VAL A 49 -8.82 -0.07 9.41
CA VAL A 49 -10.16 -0.41 9.91
C VAL A 49 -10.13 -1.86 10.36
N ASP A 50 -10.39 -2.10 11.65
CA ASP A 50 -10.40 -3.43 12.26
C ASP A 50 -9.15 -4.28 11.94
N GLY A 51 -7.97 -3.64 11.91
CA GLY A 51 -6.70 -4.32 11.63
C GLY A 51 -6.50 -4.70 10.15
N VAL A 52 -7.27 -4.09 9.26
CA VAL A 52 -7.06 -4.15 7.81
C VAL A 52 -6.59 -2.77 7.32
N THR A 53 -5.36 -2.73 6.78
CA THR A 53 -4.87 -1.52 6.10
C THR A 53 -5.55 -1.42 4.74
N MET A 54 -6.20 -0.29 4.48
CA MET A 54 -6.93 0.04 3.26
C MET A 54 -6.19 1.14 2.51
N LEU A 55 -6.00 0.93 1.21
CA LEU A 55 -5.46 1.89 0.27
C LEU A 55 -6.63 2.49 -0.51
N CYS A 56 -6.97 3.74 -0.19
CA CYS A 56 -8.07 4.46 -0.83
C CYS A 56 -7.54 5.43 -1.88
N ALA A 57 -8.36 5.77 -2.88
CA ALA A 57 -8.03 6.85 -3.80
C ALA A 57 -8.07 8.20 -3.06
N PRO A 58 -7.44 9.25 -3.60
CA PRO A 58 -7.61 10.60 -3.08
C PRO A 58 -9.09 10.97 -3.03
N SER A 59 -9.58 11.41 -1.86
CA SER A 59 -10.97 11.87 -1.68
C SER A 59 -12.06 10.79 -1.87
N THR A 60 -11.72 9.51 -1.87
CA THR A 60 -12.72 8.43 -1.91
C THR A 60 -12.62 7.53 -0.69
N ASP A 61 -13.78 7.13 -0.16
CA ASP A 61 -13.85 6.19 0.96
C ASP A 61 -13.73 4.72 0.51
N ALA A 62 -13.92 4.45 -0.78
CA ALA A 62 -13.88 3.10 -1.31
C ALA A 62 -12.43 2.57 -1.37
N PRO A 63 -12.13 1.41 -0.74
CA PRO A 63 -10.81 0.81 -0.82
C PRO A 63 -10.52 0.33 -2.25
N LEU A 64 -9.40 0.79 -2.79
CA LEU A 64 -8.87 0.26 -4.05
C LEU A 64 -8.08 -1.01 -3.82
N CYS A 65 -7.38 -1.07 -2.69
CA CYS A 65 -6.66 -2.26 -2.25
C CYS A 65 -6.73 -2.41 -0.73
N THR A 66 -6.74 -3.65 -0.25
CA THR A 66 -6.75 -4.01 1.16
C THR A 66 -5.57 -4.94 1.46
N LEU A 67 -4.91 -4.70 2.57
CA LEU A 67 -3.72 -5.41 3.04
C LEU A 67 -4.04 -6.00 4.42
N ARG A 68 -4.31 -7.30 4.45
CA ARG A 68 -4.64 -8.01 5.69
C ARG A 68 -3.37 -8.46 6.40
N GLY A 69 -3.34 -8.26 7.72
CA GLY A 69 -2.19 -8.60 8.56
C GLY A 69 -1.08 -7.55 8.55
N LEU A 70 -1.22 -6.49 7.74
CA LEU A 70 -0.35 -5.32 7.86
C LEU A 70 -0.89 -4.45 8.99
N HIS A 71 -0.15 -4.41 10.10
CA HIS A 71 -0.45 -3.54 11.23
C HIS A 71 0.85 -2.95 11.76
N VAL A 72 0.82 -1.66 12.08
CA VAL A 72 1.94 -0.94 12.68
C VAL A 72 1.52 -0.51 14.07
N ASP A 73 2.22 -1.02 15.09
CA ASP A 73 1.90 -0.68 16.48
C ASP A 73 2.37 0.75 16.83
N ARG A 74 1.97 1.23 18.01
CA ARG A 74 2.39 2.54 18.53
C ARG A 74 3.91 2.70 18.68
N LYS A 75 4.66 1.59 18.70
CA LYS A 75 6.13 1.56 18.76
C LYS A 75 6.76 1.48 17.37
N GLN A 76 5.99 1.71 16.31
CA GLN A 76 6.49 1.71 14.93
C GLN A 76 7.08 0.34 14.53
N ARG A 77 6.44 -0.75 15.02
CA ARG A 77 6.77 -2.12 14.66
C ARG A 77 5.69 -2.69 13.75
N VAL A 78 6.13 -3.29 12.65
CA VAL A 78 5.25 -4.00 11.72
C VAL A 78 5.01 -5.40 12.28
N SER A 79 3.74 -5.80 12.43
CA SER A 79 3.37 -7.09 13.02
C SER A 79 3.70 -8.29 12.13
N ALA A 80 3.78 -8.10 10.81
CA ALA A 80 4.09 -9.14 9.83
C ALA A 80 4.94 -8.60 8.68
N ALA A 81 5.71 -9.48 8.04
CA ALA A 81 6.48 -9.15 6.84
C ALA A 81 5.74 -9.51 5.54
N GLN A 82 4.57 -10.16 5.63
CA GLN A 82 3.75 -10.53 4.48
C GLN A 82 2.31 -10.83 4.92
N GLY A 83 1.39 -10.83 3.97
CA GLY A 83 0.00 -11.20 4.19
C GLY A 83 -0.80 -11.20 2.90
N SER A 84 -2.13 -11.31 3.03
CA SER A 84 -3.04 -11.32 1.87
C SER A 84 -3.34 -9.90 1.41
N ALA A 85 -3.35 -9.71 0.10
CA ALA A 85 -3.78 -8.48 -0.55
C ALA A 85 -5.01 -8.76 -1.42
N ALA A 86 -5.92 -7.81 -1.50
CA ALA A 86 -6.99 -7.82 -2.49
C ALA A 86 -7.14 -6.43 -3.10
N TRP A 87 -7.31 -6.33 -4.40
CA TRP A 87 -7.49 -5.05 -5.10
C TRP A 87 -8.56 -5.13 -6.17
N SER A 88 -9.20 -3.99 -6.43
CA SER A 88 -10.12 -3.84 -7.55
C SER A 88 -9.29 -3.62 -8.81
N SER A 89 -9.54 -4.39 -9.86
CA SER A 89 -8.96 -4.15 -11.17
C SER A 89 -10.06 -3.77 -12.16
N PRO A 90 -9.87 -2.73 -13.01
CA PRO A 90 -10.89 -2.35 -14.00
C PRO A 90 -11.20 -3.46 -15.00
N LYS A 91 -10.25 -4.40 -15.18
CA LYS A 91 -10.35 -5.53 -16.10
C LYS A 91 -11.07 -6.75 -15.51
N ALA A 92 -11.18 -6.85 -14.19
CA ALA A 92 -11.83 -7.98 -13.54
C ALA A 92 -13.17 -7.57 -12.94
N ARG A 93 -14.17 -8.45 -13.10
CA ARG A 93 -15.52 -8.23 -12.55
C ARG A 93 -15.60 -8.42 -11.03
N ALA A 94 -14.55 -8.98 -10.43
CA ALA A 94 -14.43 -9.23 -8.99
C ALA A 94 -13.04 -8.78 -8.50
N PRO A 95 -12.87 -8.50 -7.19
CA PRO A 95 -11.57 -8.19 -6.62
C PRO A 95 -10.55 -9.28 -6.91
N THR A 96 -9.37 -8.88 -7.37
CA THR A 96 -8.24 -9.78 -7.58
C THR A 96 -7.55 -10.00 -6.24
N ASN A 97 -7.30 -11.27 -5.91
CA ASN A 97 -6.57 -11.64 -4.70
C ASN A 97 -5.09 -11.86 -5.00
N GLY A 98 -4.26 -11.60 -4.00
CA GLY A 98 -2.83 -11.83 -4.06
C GLY A 98 -2.19 -11.70 -2.69
N TYR A 99 -0.91 -11.34 -2.69
CA TYR A 99 -0.11 -11.23 -1.48
C TYR A 99 0.64 -9.91 -1.46
N TRP A 100 0.76 -9.33 -0.27
CA TRP A 100 1.71 -8.26 -0.02
C TRP A 100 2.92 -8.78 0.75
N ARG A 101 4.07 -8.17 0.51
CA ARG A 101 5.32 -8.44 1.23
C ARG A 101 6.02 -7.14 1.57
N LEU A 102 6.46 -7.01 2.80
CA LEU A 102 7.32 -5.94 3.26
C LEU A 102 8.71 -6.09 2.63
N GLN A 103 9.16 -5.07 1.91
CA GLN A 103 10.49 -5.02 1.29
C GLN A 103 11.45 -4.21 2.14
N ALA A 104 10.99 -3.08 2.69
CA ALA A 104 11.81 -2.20 3.50
C ALA A 104 10.98 -1.47 4.56
N VAL A 105 11.66 -1.09 5.63
CA VAL A 105 11.12 -0.24 6.70
C VAL A 105 12.09 0.93 6.89
N ASP A 106 11.69 2.10 6.43
CA ASP A 106 12.39 3.33 6.74
C ASP A 106 11.78 3.99 7.98
N ARG A 107 12.58 4.15 9.03
CA ARG A 107 12.13 4.74 10.30
C ARG A 107 12.53 6.21 10.43
N GLN A 108 13.21 6.77 9.43
CA GLN A 108 13.52 8.17 9.49
C GLN A 108 12.22 8.98 9.34
N PRO A 109 12.02 10.04 10.13
CA PRO A 109 10.96 10.99 9.86
C PRO A 109 11.21 11.53 8.45
N VAL A 110 10.22 11.37 7.56
CA VAL A 110 10.25 11.99 6.23
C VAL A 110 10.11 13.49 6.46
N HIS A 111 11.24 14.15 6.72
CA HIS A 111 11.31 15.59 6.53
C HIS A 111 11.18 15.82 5.04
N ALA A 112 10.12 16.50 4.61
CA ALA A 112 10.09 17.02 3.26
C ALA A 112 11.33 17.90 3.12
N GLU A 113 12.31 17.46 2.32
CA GLU A 113 13.53 18.25 2.10
C GLU A 113 13.18 19.63 1.53
N HIS A 114 12.00 19.74 0.90
CA HIS A 114 11.43 20.97 0.35
C HIS A 114 10.05 21.25 0.97
N GLY A 115 10.02 21.69 2.23
CA GLY A 115 8.84 22.28 2.86
C GLY A 115 8.57 23.71 2.38
N VAL A 116 8.50 23.94 1.07
CA VAL A 116 8.15 25.24 0.48
C VAL A 116 6.85 25.08 -0.30
N PHE A 117 5.73 25.07 0.43
CA PHE A 117 4.51 25.64 -0.13
C PHE A 117 4.51 27.11 0.32
N ASP A 118 5.14 27.95 -0.49
CA ASP A 118 5.05 29.40 -0.36
C ASP A 118 3.58 29.83 -0.59
N GLY A 119 3.21 30.93 0.06
CA GLY A 119 1.83 31.40 0.26
C GLY A 119 1.19 32.12 -0.91
#